data_AF-A0A426QJN8-F1
#
_entry.id   AF-A0A426QJN8-F1
#
_cell.length_a   1.000
_cell.length_b   1.000
_cell.length_c   1.000
_cell.angle_alpha   90.00
_cell.angle_beta   90.00
_cell.angle_gamma   90.00
#
_symmetry.space_group_name_H-M   'P 1'
#
loop_
_entity.id
_entity.type
_entity.pdbx_description
1 polymer ?
#
loop_
_entity_poly.entity_id
_entity_poly.type
_entity_poly.pdbx_seq_one_letter_code
_entity_poly.pdbx_strand_id
1 'polypeptide(L)'
;MQLNPTEISELIKSRIEKFEGAAEARTEGTVVSLTDGIARVHGLADVMAGEMLEFPGDVYGMALNLERDSVGAVILGDYKNITEGDTVKCTGRILEVPVGEGMLGRVVDALGSPVDGKGPVESSITSPIEKIAPGVIWRKSVDQPVQTGLKAIDAMVPVGRGQRELIIGDRQTGKTAVAVDAIINQKGTGVKCIYVAVGQKNSSVAAVVRKLEEHGAMEHTIVVAASASESAAMQYIAPYAGCAMGEYFRDRGEDALIVYDDLTKQAWAYRQVSLLLKRPPGREAYPGDVFYLHSRLLERAARVNADYVERESNGEVKGRTGSLTALPIIETQAGDVSAFVPTNVISITDGQIFLESDLFNAGIRPAINAGLSVSRVGGAAQTKIIKKLGGGVRLALAQYRELAAFAQFASDLDEATRKQLERGQRVTELMKQKQYSPLSIAEMAVSLYAANEGYLDDLDNNKVVDFEAALHAHMKSHFTDLMNQINESADYNDEIAAGLKKCVEDFKANGAW
;
A
#
# COMPACT_ATOMS: atom_id res chain seq x y z
N MET A 1 -5.37 -32.30 -3.45
CA MET A 1 -6.10 -32.64 -2.22
C MET A 1 -7.12 -33.71 -2.58
N GLN A 2 -7.07 -34.89 -1.94
CA GLN A 2 -8.11 -35.93 -2.10
C GLN A 2 -9.37 -35.44 -1.40
N LEU A 3 -10.46 -35.24 -2.15
CA LEU A 3 -11.78 -34.94 -1.60
C LEU A 3 -12.30 -36.20 -0.90
N ASN A 4 -12.30 -36.21 0.43
CA ASN A 4 -12.84 -37.31 1.22
C ASN A 4 -14.35 -37.11 1.40
N PRO A 5 -15.23 -37.94 0.81
CA PRO A 5 -16.68 -37.73 0.83
C PRO A 5 -17.27 -37.67 2.24
N THR A 6 -16.61 -38.34 3.20
CA THR A 6 -17.01 -38.37 4.60
C THR A 6 -16.87 -37.00 5.26
N GLU A 7 -15.76 -36.29 5.05
CA GLU A 7 -15.53 -34.96 5.63
C GLU A 7 -16.53 -33.92 5.13
N ILE A 8 -16.86 -33.96 3.84
CA ILE A 8 -17.87 -33.08 3.24
C ILE A 8 -19.25 -33.38 3.84
N SER A 9 -19.59 -34.66 4.00
CA SER A 9 -20.87 -35.09 4.58
C SER A 9 -21.00 -34.67 6.04
N GLU A 10 -19.93 -34.80 6.83
CA GLU A 10 -19.90 -34.36 8.23
C GLU A 10 -20.01 -32.84 8.36
N LEU A 11 -19.34 -32.08 7.49
CA LEU A 11 -19.41 -30.62 7.49
C LEU A 11 -20.82 -30.12 7.15
N ILE A 12 -21.48 -30.72 6.14
CA ILE A 12 -22.87 -30.39 5.80
C ILE A 12 -23.80 -30.78 6.95
N LYS A 13 -23.64 -31.98 7.52
CA LYS A 13 -24.46 -32.46 8.64
C LYS A 13 -24.35 -31.54 9.85
N SER A 14 -23.14 -31.10 10.20
CA SER A 14 -22.88 -30.14 11.28
C SER A 14 -23.57 -28.78 11.04
N ARG A 15 -23.60 -28.29 9.80
CA ARG A 15 -24.33 -27.05 9.45
C ARG A 15 -25.85 -27.20 9.59
N ILE A 16 -26.39 -28.35 9.20
CA ILE A 16 -27.83 -28.65 9.34
C ILE A 16 -28.20 -28.80 10.81
N GLU A 17 -27.39 -29.49 11.61
CA GLU A 17 -27.61 -29.68 13.05
C GLU A 17 -27.58 -28.35 13.82
N LYS A 18 -26.75 -27.39 13.38
CA LYS A 18 -26.65 -26.04 13.97
C LYS A 18 -27.65 -25.03 13.38
N PHE A 19 -28.49 -25.41 12.43
CA PHE A 19 -29.47 -24.51 11.85
C PHE A 19 -30.62 -24.28 12.84
N GLU A 20 -30.65 -23.11 13.45
CA GLU A 20 -31.76 -22.66 14.29
C GLU A 20 -32.74 -21.87 13.43
N GLY A 21 -33.91 -22.46 13.15
CA GLY A 21 -35.00 -21.83 12.39
C GLY A 21 -35.79 -20.81 13.21
N ALA A 22 -35.13 -19.76 13.72
CA ALA A 22 -35.81 -18.67 14.41
C ALA A 22 -36.49 -17.72 13.41
N ALA A 23 -37.76 -17.39 13.64
CA ALA A 23 -38.44 -16.35 12.88
C ALA A 23 -38.00 -14.97 13.40
N GLU A 24 -37.28 -14.22 12.58
CA GLU A 24 -36.90 -12.82 12.86
C GLU A 24 -37.81 -11.87 12.10
N ALA A 25 -38.36 -10.87 12.80
CA ALA A 25 -39.04 -9.76 12.14
C ALA A 25 -38.00 -8.86 11.47
N ARG A 26 -38.14 -8.61 10.16
CA ARG A 26 -37.28 -7.71 9.40
C ARG A 26 -38.13 -6.66 8.70
N THR A 27 -37.59 -5.45 8.60
CA THR A 27 -38.21 -4.37 7.83
C THR A 27 -37.96 -4.63 6.35
N GLU A 28 -39.04 -4.60 5.56
CA GLU A 28 -39.00 -4.85 4.12
C GLU A 28 -39.36 -3.59 3.34
N GLY A 29 -38.88 -3.53 2.10
CA GLY A 29 -39.21 -2.52 1.13
C GLY A 29 -39.34 -3.12 -0.26
N THR A 30 -39.64 -2.27 -1.23
CA THR A 30 -39.87 -2.67 -2.62
C THR A 30 -39.05 -1.80 -3.54
N VAL A 31 -38.34 -2.42 -4.50
CA VAL A 31 -37.63 -1.68 -5.55
C VAL A 31 -38.64 -0.94 -6.42
N VAL A 32 -38.53 0.39 -6.47
CA VAL A 32 -39.36 1.27 -7.31
C VAL A 32 -38.70 1.52 -8.65
N SER A 33 -37.37 1.61 -8.67
CA SER A 33 -36.62 1.80 -9.92
C SER A 33 -35.19 1.34 -9.74
N LEU A 34 -34.60 0.85 -10.83
CA LEU A 34 -33.19 0.52 -10.92
C LEU A 34 -32.58 1.22 -12.13
N THR A 35 -31.48 1.93 -11.95
CA THR A 35 -30.79 2.62 -13.05
C THR A 35 -29.29 2.66 -12.77
N ASP A 36 -28.49 2.12 -13.70
CA ASP A 36 -27.02 2.11 -13.64
C ASP A 36 -26.43 1.65 -12.29
N GLY A 37 -27.04 0.64 -11.67
CA GLY A 37 -26.60 0.09 -10.37
C GLY A 37 -27.07 0.87 -9.14
N ILE A 38 -27.97 1.85 -9.30
CA ILE A 38 -28.68 2.52 -8.20
C ILE A 38 -30.11 2.05 -8.15
N ALA A 39 -30.50 1.49 -7.01
CA ALA A 39 -31.87 1.14 -6.69
C ALA A 39 -32.51 2.25 -5.86
N ARG A 40 -33.74 2.62 -6.22
CA ARG A 40 -34.64 3.40 -5.35
C ARG A 40 -35.60 2.43 -4.72
N VAL A 41 -35.63 2.39 -3.40
CA VAL A 41 -36.45 1.47 -2.62
C VAL A 41 -37.48 2.27 -1.84
N HIS A 42 -38.74 1.85 -1.91
CA HIS A 42 -39.82 2.40 -1.08
C HIS A 42 -40.04 1.50 0.14
N GLY A 43 -40.38 2.09 1.29
CA GLY A 43 -40.46 1.37 2.56
C GLY A 43 -39.15 1.47 3.34
N LEU A 44 -38.71 0.37 3.98
CA LEU A 44 -37.51 0.34 4.82
C LEU A 44 -37.51 1.43 5.91
N ALA A 45 -38.61 1.59 6.65
CA ALA A 45 -38.81 2.69 7.60
C ALA A 45 -37.71 2.81 8.68
N ASP A 46 -37.09 1.69 9.04
CA ASP A 46 -36.07 1.61 10.10
C ASP A 46 -34.63 1.56 9.56
N VAL A 47 -34.43 1.76 8.25
CA VAL A 47 -33.09 1.66 7.65
C VAL A 47 -32.16 2.77 8.16
N MET A 48 -30.91 2.40 8.40
CA MET A 48 -29.85 3.34 8.76
C MET A 48 -29.00 3.74 7.54
N ALA A 49 -28.42 4.94 7.60
CA ALA A 49 -27.43 5.34 6.60
C ALA A 49 -26.19 4.43 6.69
N GLY A 50 -25.75 3.88 5.56
CA GLY A 50 -24.66 2.91 5.50
C GLY A 50 -25.05 1.47 5.87
N GLU A 51 -26.34 1.20 6.09
CA GLU A 51 -26.83 -0.15 6.32
C GLU A 51 -26.72 -1.00 5.05
N MET A 52 -26.37 -2.27 5.23
CA MET A 52 -26.41 -3.27 4.18
C MET A 52 -27.85 -3.71 3.94
N LEU A 53 -28.26 -3.71 2.68
CA LEU A 53 -29.57 -4.14 2.22
C LEU A 53 -29.44 -5.44 1.43
N GLU A 54 -30.33 -6.37 1.71
CA GLU A 54 -30.39 -7.67 1.02
C GLU A 54 -31.43 -7.59 -0.11
N PHE A 55 -30.96 -7.78 -1.34
CA PHE A 55 -31.78 -7.90 -2.55
C PHE A 55 -31.92 -9.38 -2.92
N PRO A 56 -32.90 -9.73 -3.78
CA PRO A 56 -33.05 -11.11 -4.24
C PRO A 56 -31.79 -11.63 -4.94
N GLY A 57 -31.51 -12.93 -4.78
CA GLY A 57 -30.40 -13.60 -5.46
C GLY A 57 -29.02 -13.37 -4.84
N ASP A 58 -28.95 -13.23 -3.50
CA ASP A 58 -27.71 -13.02 -2.73
C ASP A 58 -26.93 -11.76 -3.17
N VAL A 59 -27.66 -10.73 -3.61
CA VAL A 59 -27.07 -9.44 -3.97
C VAL A 59 -27.25 -8.48 -2.80
N TYR A 60 -26.17 -7.80 -2.43
CA TYR A 60 -26.21 -6.78 -1.40
C TYR A 60 -26.19 -5.39 -2.00
N GLY A 61 -26.79 -4.44 -1.30
CA GLY A 61 -26.65 -3.01 -1.59
C GLY A 61 -26.33 -2.24 -0.31
N MET A 62 -25.97 -0.98 -0.47
CA MET A 62 -25.72 -0.08 0.66
C MET A 62 -26.62 1.14 0.57
N ALA A 63 -27.34 1.42 1.66
CA ALA A 63 -28.19 2.60 1.78
C ALA A 63 -27.33 3.87 1.87
N LEU A 64 -27.45 4.78 0.90
CA LEU A 64 -26.64 6.01 0.82
C LEU A 64 -27.46 7.28 1.06
N ASN A 65 -28.66 7.37 0.49
CA ASN A 65 -29.55 8.51 0.65
C ASN A 65 -30.85 8.04 1.31
N LEU A 66 -31.25 8.69 2.40
CA LEU A 66 -32.54 8.51 3.04
C LEU A 66 -33.41 9.71 2.70
N GLU A 67 -34.22 9.58 1.65
CA GLU A 67 -35.20 10.59 1.28
C GLU A 67 -36.48 10.41 2.10
N ARG A 68 -37.40 11.38 2.03
CA ARG A 68 -38.64 11.35 2.82
C ARG A 68 -39.48 10.09 2.58
N ASP A 69 -39.58 9.68 1.32
CA ASP A 69 -40.47 8.59 0.88
C ASP A 69 -39.71 7.47 0.15
N SER A 70 -38.37 7.54 0.08
CA SER A 70 -37.57 6.51 -0.59
C SER A 70 -36.13 6.45 -0.10
N VAL A 71 -35.49 5.31 -0.32
CA VAL A 71 -34.10 5.04 0.02
C VAL A 71 -33.32 4.85 -1.27
N GLY A 72 -32.28 5.65 -1.46
CA GLY A 72 -31.31 5.47 -2.54
C GLY A 72 -30.22 4.49 -2.10
N ALA A 73 -30.19 3.32 -2.72
CA ALA A 73 -29.22 2.27 -2.44
C ALA A 73 -28.32 2.02 -3.66
N VAL A 74 -27.02 1.85 -3.41
CA VAL A 74 -26.08 1.41 -4.45
C VAL A 74 -25.90 -0.09 -4.39
N ILE A 75 -25.96 -0.77 -5.53
CA ILE A 75 -25.83 -2.24 -5.60
C ILE A 75 -24.35 -2.65 -5.58
N LEU A 76 -24.01 -3.54 -4.65
CA LEU A 76 -22.68 -4.12 -4.41
C LEU A 76 -22.53 -5.45 -5.13
N GLY A 77 -22.68 -5.46 -6.45
CA GLY A 77 -22.60 -6.66 -7.27
C GLY A 77 -23.26 -6.51 -8.64
N ASP A 78 -23.66 -7.63 -9.21
CA ASP A 78 -24.44 -7.63 -10.46
C ASP A 78 -25.89 -7.20 -10.18
N TYR A 79 -26.28 -6.09 -10.78
CA TYR A 79 -27.61 -5.52 -10.63
C TYR A 79 -28.59 -5.97 -11.73
N LYS A 80 -28.14 -6.70 -12.76
CA LYS A 80 -28.98 -7.03 -13.94
C LYS A 80 -30.17 -7.93 -13.62
N ASN A 81 -30.09 -8.69 -12.54
CA ASN A 81 -31.15 -9.61 -12.12
C ASN A 81 -32.18 -8.97 -11.19
N ILE A 82 -31.96 -7.71 -10.78
CA ILE A 82 -32.90 -6.97 -9.94
C ILE A 82 -33.92 -6.27 -10.83
N THR A 83 -35.19 -6.39 -10.45
CA THR A 83 -36.34 -5.82 -11.19
C THR A 83 -37.20 -4.95 -10.29
N GLU A 84 -38.01 -4.08 -10.91
CA GLU A 84 -39.01 -3.29 -10.20
C GLU A 84 -40.05 -4.23 -9.56
N GLY A 85 -40.42 -3.94 -8.31
CA GLY A 85 -41.30 -4.80 -7.52
C GLY A 85 -40.58 -5.80 -6.62
N ASP A 86 -39.27 -5.98 -6.77
CA ASP A 86 -38.50 -6.89 -5.93
C ASP A 86 -38.49 -6.46 -4.46
N THR A 87 -38.59 -7.43 -3.57
CA THR A 87 -38.50 -7.21 -2.12
C THR A 87 -37.05 -6.99 -1.70
N VAL A 88 -36.83 -5.94 -0.91
CA VAL A 88 -35.53 -5.60 -0.30
C VAL A 88 -35.67 -5.70 1.21
N LYS A 89 -34.67 -6.25 1.89
CA LYS A 89 -34.70 -6.43 3.35
C LYS A 89 -33.58 -5.67 4.03
N CYS A 90 -33.90 -5.03 5.15
CA CYS A 90 -32.91 -4.52 6.09
C CYS A 90 -32.17 -5.68 6.76
N THR A 91 -30.84 -5.58 6.84
CA THR A 91 -30.02 -6.58 7.55
C THR A 91 -29.81 -6.20 9.02
N GLY A 92 -30.08 -4.93 9.39
CA GLY A 92 -29.79 -4.37 10.70
C GLY A 92 -28.30 -4.18 10.96
N ARG A 93 -27.44 -4.42 9.97
CA ARG A 93 -25.98 -4.36 10.08
C ARG A 93 -25.44 -3.28 9.17
N ILE A 94 -24.51 -2.49 9.70
CA ILE A 94 -23.66 -1.63 8.89
C ILE A 94 -22.79 -2.54 8.01
N LEU A 95 -22.36 -2.06 6.86
CA LEU A 95 -21.49 -2.82 5.96
C LEU A 95 -20.22 -3.32 6.69
N GLU A 96 -20.12 -4.64 6.83
CA GLU A 96 -19.05 -5.36 7.51
C GLU A 96 -18.36 -6.33 6.56
N VAL A 97 -17.07 -6.60 6.82
CA VAL A 97 -16.27 -7.58 6.08
C VAL A 97 -15.60 -8.57 7.04
N PRO A 98 -15.35 -9.83 6.63
CA PRO A 98 -14.56 -10.77 7.40
C PRO A 98 -13.13 -10.24 7.59
N VAL A 99 -12.60 -10.45 8.80
CA VAL A 99 -11.23 -10.07 9.17
C VAL A 99 -10.56 -11.20 9.94
N GLY A 100 -9.23 -11.22 9.98
CA GLY A 100 -8.46 -12.17 10.77
C GLY A 100 -7.32 -12.85 10.02
N GLU A 101 -6.56 -13.68 10.72
CA GLU A 101 -5.40 -14.38 10.15
C GLU A 101 -5.77 -15.32 9.00
N GLY A 102 -6.96 -15.93 9.01
CA GLY A 102 -7.43 -16.81 7.93
C GLY A 102 -7.62 -16.11 6.58
N MET A 103 -7.57 -14.77 6.55
CA MET A 103 -7.57 -13.97 5.32
C MET A 103 -6.18 -13.94 4.64
N LEU A 104 -5.09 -14.23 5.36
CA LEU A 104 -3.74 -14.22 4.81
C LEU A 104 -3.60 -15.31 3.73
N GLY A 105 -2.95 -14.98 2.61
CA GLY A 105 -2.80 -15.90 1.47
C GLY A 105 -4.03 -16.02 0.58
N ARG A 106 -5.10 -15.25 0.86
CA ARG A 106 -6.36 -15.26 0.11
C ARG A 106 -6.47 -14.08 -0.85
N VAL A 107 -7.18 -14.31 -1.95
CA VAL A 107 -7.68 -13.24 -2.83
C VAL A 107 -9.18 -13.16 -2.63
N VAL A 108 -9.66 -11.99 -2.20
CA VAL A 108 -11.07 -11.73 -1.88
C VAL A 108 -11.60 -10.52 -2.65
N ASP A 109 -12.91 -10.44 -2.84
CA ASP A 109 -13.58 -9.25 -3.36
C ASP A 109 -13.74 -8.16 -2.29
N ALA A 110 -14.40 -7.05 -2.63
CA ALA A 110 -14.61 -5.93 -1.73
C ALA A 110 -15.58 -6.22 -0.55
N LEU A 111 -16.33 -7.33 -0.61
CA LEU A 111 -17.19 -7.83 0.48
C LEU A 111 -16.47 -8.88 1.33
N GLY A 112 -15.26 -9.28 0.95
CA GLY A 112 -14.47 -10.32 1.61
C GLY A 112 -14.79 -11.75 1.16
N SER A 113 -15.56 -11.91 0.09
CA SER A 113 -15.82 -13.23 -0.50
C SER A 113 -14.61 -13.72 -1.29
N PRO A 114 -14.20 -15.00 -1.16
CA PRO A 114 -13.02 -15.51 -1.84
C PRO A 114 -13.24 -15.63 -3.36
N VAL A 115 -12.28 -15.11 -4.14
CA VAL A 115 -12.25 -15.17 -5.61
C VAL A 115 -11.07 -15.98 -6.17
N ASP A 116 -10.26 -16.57 -5.28
CA ASP A 116 -9.08 -17.40 -5.63
C ASP A 116 -9.39 -18.87 -5.93
N GLY A 117 -10.64 -19.32 -5.73
CA GLY A 117 -11.03 -20.72 -5.91
C GLY A 117 -10.47 -21.68 -4.85
N LYS A 118 -9.88 -21.17 -3.74
CA LYS A 118 -9.32 -21.99 -2.64
C LYS A 118 -10.38 -22.40 -1.60
N GLY A 119 -11.67 -22.25 -1.90
CA GLY A 119 -12.79 -22.53 -0.99
C GLY A 119 -13.15 -21.35 -0.08
N PRO A 120 -14.04 -21.54 0.91
CA PRO A 120 -14.44 -20.50 1.85
C PRO A 120 -13.25 -19.94 2.66
N VAL A 121 -13.37 -18.73 3.18
CA VAL A 121 -12.39 -18.18 4.13
C VAL A 121 -12.75 -18.58 5.55
N GLU A 122 -11.77 -19.06 6.30
CA GLU A 122 -11.92 -19.35 7.73
C GLU A 122 -11.76 -18.06 8.53
N SER A 123 -12.86 -17.33 8.71
CA SER A 123 -12.92 -16.20 9.63
C SER A 123 -14.20 -16.27 10.46
N SER A 124 -14.07 -16.07 11.76
CA SER A 124 -15.18 -16.00 12.71
C SER A 124 -15.49 -14.57 13.17
N ILE A 125 -14.75 -13.57 12.66
CA ILE A 125 -14.82 -12.19 13.13
C ILE A 125 -15.06 -11.28 11.93
N THR A 126 -16.03 -10.39 12.06
CA THR A 126 -16.30 -9.34 11.09
C THR A 126 -15.91 -7.97 11.65
N SER A 127 -15.72 -7.01 10.75
CA SER A 127 -15.43 -5.63 11.12
C SER A 127 -16.19 -4.68 10.20
N PRO A 128 -16.79 -3.60 10.74
CA PRO A 128 -17.34 -2.52 9.93
C PRO A 128 -16.27 -1.92 9.01
N ILE A 129 -16.63 -1.64 7.76
CA ILE A 129 -15.70 -0.99 6.83
C ILE A 129 -15.57 0.50 7.10
N GLU A 130 -16.61 1.13 7.66
CA GLU A 130 -16.59 2.53 8.08
C GLU A 130 -16.32 2.62 9.58
N LYS A 131 -15.14 3.14 9.93
CA LYS A 131 -14.72 3.39 11.31
C LYS A 131 -14.02 4.73 11.41
N ILE A 132 -14.18 5.38 12.56
CA ILE A 132 -13.42 6.57 12.90
C ILE A 132 -12.00 6.16 13.26
N ALA A 133 -11.02 6.86 12.71
CA ALA A 133 -9.60 6.63 12.99
C ALA A 133 -9.26 6.86 14.47
N PRO A 134 -8.16 6.25 14.98
CA PRO A 134 -7.67 6.53 16.33
C PRO A 134 -7.42 8.03 16.55
N GLY A 135 -8.04 8.56 17.62
CA GLY A 135 -7.87 9.95 18.03
C GLY A 135 -6.45 10.27 18.51
N VAL A 136 -6.12 11.56 18.62
CA VAL A 136 -4.75 12.05 18.88
C VAL A 136 -4.10 11.40 20.11
N ILE A 137 -4.84 11.23 21.22
CA ILE A 137 -4.33 10.64 22.46
C ILE A 137 -3.92 9.17 22.32
N TRP A 138 -4.52 8.44 21.38
CA TRP A 138 -4.24 7.03 21.13
C TRP A 138 -3.07 6.80 20.20
N ARG A 139 -2.57 7.85 19.53
CA ARG A 139 -1.46 7.75 18.59
C ARG A 139 -0.11 7.72 19.30
N LYS A 140 0.86 7.09 18.65
CA LYS A 140 2.28 7.14 19.03
C LYS A 140 3.10 7.61 17.82
N SER A 141 4.16 8.37 18.09
CA SER A 141 5.12 8.80 17.05
C SER A 141 5.71 7.60 16.30
N VAL A 142 5.94 7.79 15.01
CA VAL A 142 6.58 6.79 14.13
C VAL A 142 8.10 6.80 14.37
N ASP A 143 8.62 5.71 14.95
CA ASP A 143 10.04 5.54 15.29
C ASP A 143 10.68 4.25 14.74
N GLN A 144 9.90 3.42 14.04
CA GLN A 144 10.34 2.13 13.50
C GLN A 144 10.27 2.14 11.97
N PRO A 145 11.28 1.65 11.26
CA PRO A 145 11.29 1.60 9.80
C PRO A 145 10.38 0.49 9.26
N VAL A 146 9.83 0.73 8.07
CA VAL A 146 9.34 -0.28 7.13
C VAL A 146 10.30 -0.27 5.95
N GLN A 147 11.19 -1.27 5.87
CA GLN A 147 12.19 -1.34 4.82
C GLN A 147 11.51 -1.75 3.51
N THR A 148 11.64 -0.93 2.47
CA THR A 148 11.12 -1.28 1.14
C THR A 148 12.07 -2.22 0.39
N GLY A 149 13.35 -2.24 0.80
CA GLY A 149 14.41 -2.98 0.11
C GLY A 149 14.89 -2.25 -1.15
N LEU A 150 14.39 -1.04 -1.42
CA LEU A 150 14.77 -0.20 -2.55
C LEU A 150 15.68 0.91 -2.03
N LYS A 151 16.97 0.86 -2.37
CA LYS A 151 17.96 1.85 -1.89
C LYS A 151 17.57 3.29 -2.18
N ALA A 152 16.94 3.52 -3.34
CA ALA A 152 16.49 4.84 -3.75
C ALA A 152 15.38 5.40 -2.83
N ILE A 153 14.57 4.54 -2.22
CA ILE A 153 13.48 4.94 -1.32
C ILE A 153 14.00 4.95 0.12
N ASP A 154 14.57 3.85 0.60
CA ASP A 154 14.98 3.72 2.01
C ASP A 154 16.07 4.74 2.41
N ALA A 155 16.92 5.17 1.46
CA ALA A 155 17.91 6.21 1.69
C ALA A 155 17.35 7.65 1.63
N MET A 156 16.45 7.95 0.67
CA MET A 156 16.01 9.33 0.39
C MET A 156 14.66 9.68 1.04
N VAL A 157 13.72 8.74 1.01
CA VAL A 157 12.31 8.90 1.37
C VAL A 157 11.90 7.71 2.25
N PRO A 158 12.42 7.62 3.48
CA PRO A 158 12.16 6.49 4.35
C PRO A 158 10.68 6.41 4.76
N VAL A 159 10.20 5.17 4.90
CA VAL A 159 8.85 4.84 5.32
C VAL A 159 8.89 4.22 6.71
N GLY A 160 8.06 4.70 7.63
CA GLY A 160 7.97 4.18 9.00
C GLY A 160 6.66 3.47 9.31
N ARG A 161 6.68 2.64 10.37
CA ARG A 161 5.53 1.88 10.88
C ARG A 161 4.43 2.82 11.36
N GLY A 162 3.31 2.85 10.63
CA GLY A 162 2.18 3.76 10.86
C GLY A 162 2.20 5.05 10.04
N GLN A 163 3.16 5.20 9.12
CA GLN A 163 3.25 6.33 8.19
C GLN A 163 2.32 6.14 6.98
N ARG A 164 1.91 7.25 6.36
CA ARG A 164 1.20 7.30 5.09
C ARG A 164 2.13 7.87 4.01
N GLU A 165 2.64 7.07 3.10
CA GLU A 165 3.59 7.51 2.07
C GLU A 165 3.01 7.34 0.66
N LEU A 166 2.68 8.44 0.00
CA LEU A 166 2.04 8.44 -1.33
C LEU A 166 3.01 7.98 -2.42
N ILE A 167 2.65 7.02 -3.26
CA ILE A 167 3.36 6.73 -4.50
C ILE A 167 2.59 7.39 -5.66
N ILE A 168 3.19 8.41 -6.27
CA ILE A 168 2.53 9.23 -7.28
C ILE A 168 3.37 9.30 -8.55
N GLY A 169 2.71 9.27 -9.70
CA GLY A 169 3.33 9.46 -11.00
C GLY A 169 2.45 9.00 -12.14
N ASP A 170 2.94 9.18 -13.35
CA ASP A 170 2.19 8.84 -14.56
C ASP A 170 2.01 7.34 -14.74
N ARG A 171 1.15 6.98 -15.67
CA ARG A 171 0.95 5.59 -16.07
C ARG A 171 2.29 4.96 -16.50
N GLN A 172 2.51 3.69 -16.14
CA GLN A 172 3.70 2.90 -16.52
C GLN A 172 5.06 3.39 -15.97
N THR A 173 5.10 4.18 -14.89
CA THR A 173 6.35 4.63 -14.25
C THR A 173 6.93 3.68 -13.17
N GLY A 174 6.30 2.52 -12.95
CA GLY A 174 6.76 1.54 -11.95
C GLY A 174 6.11 1.63 -10.56
N LYS A 175 5.02 2.38 -10.39
CA LYS A 175 4.31 2.55 -9.10
C LYS A 175 3.97 1.22 -8.41
N THR A 176 3.29 0.32 -9.12
CA THR A 176 2.94 -1.02 -8.59
C THR A 176 4.18 -1.86 -8.31
N ALA A 177 5.25 -1.72 -9.11
CA ALA A 177 6.50 -2.45 -8.87
C ALA A 177 7.15 -2.06 -7.54
N VAL A 178 7.22 -0.76 -7.25
CA VAL A 178 7.72 -0.23 -5.97
C VAL A 178 6.91 -0.78 -4.80
N ALA A 179 5.58 -0.77 -4.90
CA ALA A 179 4.72 -1.23 -3.82
C ALA A 179 4.80 -2.75 -3.60
N VAL A 180 4.88 -3.53 -4.68
CA VAL A 180 5.02 -5.00 -4.60
C VAL A 180 6.39 -5.40 -4.07
N ASP A 181 7.47 -4.72 -4.45
CA ASP A 181 8.80 -4.97 -3.88
C ASP A 181 8.83 -4.67 -2.38
N ALA A 182 8.13 -3.62 -1.92
CA ALA A 182 7.98 -3.35 -0.49
C ALA A 182 7.23 -4.48 0.24
N ILE A 183 6.18 -5.07 -0.35
CA ILE A 183 5.47 -6.25 0.21
C ILE A 183 6.39 -7.47 0.27
N ILE A 184 7.14 -7.75 -0.81
CA ILE A 184 8.08 -8.86 -0.87
C ILE A 184 9.15 -8.74 0.21
N ASN A 185 9.66 -7.53 0.44
CA ASN A 185 10.68 -7.27 1.45
C ASN A 185 10.17 -7.43 2.90
N GLN A 186 8.86 -7.55 3.13
CA GLN A 186 8.32 -7.85 4.47
C GLN A 186 8.35 -9.33 4.83
N LYS A 187 8.82 -10.20 3.92
CA LYS A 187 8.93 -11.63 4.21
C LYS A 187 9.82 -11.87 5.43
N GLY A 188 9.26 -12.52 6.46
CA GLY A 188 9.98 -12.83 7.70
C GLY A 188 10.18 -11.64 8.65
N THR A 189 9.67 -10.45 8.36
CA THR A 189 9.79 -9.27 9.26
C THR A 189 8.69 -9.20 10.31
N GLY A 190 7.64 -10.02 10.17
CA GLY A 190 6.44 -10.01 11.00
C GLY A 190 5.35 -9.02 10.55
N VAL A 191 5.63 -8.17 9.55
CA VAL A 191 4.64 -7.21 9.03
C VAL A 191 3.66 -7.91 8.09
N LYS A 192 2.37 -7.86 8.39
CA LYS A 192 1.31 -8.40 7.55
C LYS A 192 1.03 -7.45 6.39
N CYS A 193 0.76 -7.95 5.19
CA CYS A 193 0.57 -7.13 4.02
C CYS A 193 -0.86 -7.20 3.49
N ILE A 194 -1.37 -6.09 2.95
CA ILE A 194 -2.66 -6.01 2.28
C ILE A 194 -2.44 -5.28 0.95
N TYR A 195 -2.79 -5.91 -0.17
CA TYR A 195 -2.77 -5.28 -1.49
C TYR A 195 -4.19 -5.12 -2.00
N VAL A 196 -4.66 -3.87 -2.11
CA VAL A 196 -6.01 -3.54 -2.59
C VAL A 196 -5.93 -3.06 -4.03
N ALA A 197 -6.42 -3.88 -4.97
CA ALA A 197 -6.52 -3.54 -6.37
C ALA A 197 -7.90 -2.93 -6.69
N VAL A 198 -7.93 -1.66 -7.05
CA VAL A 198 -9.15 -0.90 -7.39
C VAL A 198 -9.15 -0.57 -8.87
N GLY A 199 -10.18 -1.02 -9.59
CA GLY A 199 -10.35 -0.74 -11.02
C GLY A 199 -9.20 -1.26 -11.90
N GLN A 200 -8.44 -2.23 -11.42
CA GLN A 200 -7.36 -2.86 -12.17
C GLN A 200 -7.90 -3.95 -13.09
N LYS A 201 -7.14 -4.29 -14.13
CA LYS A 201 -7.47 -5.45 -14.98
C LYS A 201 -7.24 -6.74 -14.21
N ASN A 202 -8.14 -7.71 -14.35
CA ASN A 202 -7.98 -9.04 -13.73
C ASN A 202 -6.64 -9.70 -14.08
N SER A 203 -6.16 -9.55 -15.32
CA SER A 203 -4.86 -10.06 -15.73
C SER A 203 -3.69 -9.41 -15.00
N SER A 204 -3.78 -8.12 -14.67
CA SER A 204 -2.76 -7.41 -13.88
C SER A 204 -2.76 -7.89 -12.43
N VAL A 205 -3.94 -8.03 -11.81
CA VAL A 205 -4.08 -8.55 -10.44
C VAL A 205 -3.51 -9.96 -10.35
N ALA A 206 -3.88 -10.85 -11.29
CA ALA A 206 -3.36 -12.21 -11.35
C ALA A 206 -1.82 -12.25 -11.54
N ALA A 207 -1.25 -11.32 -12.31
CA ALA A 207 0.19 -11.21 -12.48
C ALA A 207 0.90 -10.79 -11.18
N VAL A 208 0.31 -9.87 -10.40
CA VAL A 208 0.82 -9.47 -9.08
C VAL A 208 0.74 -10.64 -8.10
N VAL A 209 -0.42 -11.31 -8.00
CA VAL A 209 -0.60 -12.49 -7.13
C VAL A 209 0.44 -13.56 -7.44
N ARG A 210 0.63 -13.90 -8.72
CA ARG A 210 1.66 -14.87 -9.14
C ARG A 210 3.06 -14.45 -8.71
N LYS A 211 3.40 -13.16 -8.78
CA LYS A 211 4.71 -12.66 -8.37
C LYS A 211 4.90 -12.69 -6.85
N LEU A 212 3.84 -12.41 -6.09
CA LEU A 212 3.84 -12.60 -4.64
C LEU A 212 4.02 -14.08 -4.27
N GLU A 213 3.37 -15.01 -4.98
CA GLU A 213 3.56 -16.45 -4.77
C GLU A 213 4.98 -16.91 -5.12
N GLU A 214 5.53 -16.47 -6.26
CA GLU A 214 6.91 -16.79 -6.71
C GLU A 214 7.97 -16.41 -5.68
N HIS A 215 7.78 -15.30 -4.97
CA HIS A 215 8.71 -14.82 -3.95
C HIS A 215 8.34 -15.30 -2.53
N GLY A 216 7.25 -16.07 -2.39
CA GLY A 216 6.73 -16.54 -1.10
C GLY A 216 6.25 -15.42 -0.20
N ALA A 217 5.73 -14.34 -0.77
CA ALA A 217 5.14 -13.20 -0.07
C ALA A 217 3.62 -13.29 0.05
N MET A 218 2.97 -14.17 -0.72
CA MET A 218 1.52 -14.37 -0.64
C MET A 218 1.10 -14.89 0.75
N GLU A 219 1.92 -15.70 1.42
CA GLU A 219 1.63 -16.29 2.74
C GLU A 219 1.34 -15.24 3.83
N HIS A 220 1.95 -14.06 3.74
CA HIS A 220 1.72 -12.95 4.67
C HIS A 220 0.90 -11.80 4.06
N THR A 221 0.27 -12.02 2.90
CA THR A 221 -0.45 -10.98 2.15
C THR A 221 -1.92 -11.32 1.94
N ILE A 222 -2.81 -10.38 2.20
CA ILE A 222 -4.22 -10.40 1.78
C ILE A 222 -4.33 -9.61 0.48
N VAL A 223 -5.03 -10.14 -0.53
CA VAL A 223 -5.33 -9.38 -1.75
C VAL A 223 -6.82 -9.09 -1.82
N VAL A 224 -7.19 -7.81 -1.85
CA VAL A 224 -8.56 -7.36 -2.09
C VAL A 224 -8.66 -6.88 -3.53
N ALA A 225 -9.53 -7.51 -4.32
CA ALA A 225 -9.67 -7.21 -5.74
C ALA A 225 -11.08 -6.66 -6.03
N ALA A 226 -11.15 -5.42 -6.49
CA ALA A 226 -12.32 -4.84 -7.13
C ALA A 226 -11.94 -4.44 -8.56
N SER A 227 -12.16 -5.33 -9.50
CA SER A 227 -11.68 -5.21 -10.88
C SER A 227 -12.39 -4.11 -11.67
N ALA A 228 -11.80 -3.72 -12.81
CA ALA A 228 -12.40 -2.74 -13.73
C ALA A 228 -13.78 -3.16 -14.28
N SER A 229 -14.09 -4.47 -14.27
CA SER A 229 -15.38 -5.02 -14.71
C SER A 229 -16.47 -5.03 -13.64
N GLU A 230 -16.11 -4.84 -12.37
CA GLU A 230 -17.06 -4.80 -11.26
C GLU A 230 -17.75 -3.44 -11.15
N SER A 231 -18.82 -3.39 -10.34
CA SER A 231 -19.59 -2.16 -10.14
C SER A 231 -18.72 -1.06 -9.53
N ALA A 232 -19.05 0.20 -9.85
CA ALA A 232 -18.40 1.35 -9.23
C ALA A 232 -18.54 1.33 -7.70
N ALA A 233 -19.60 0.71 -7.18
CA ALA A 233 -19.81 0.55 -5.76
C ALA A 233 -18.73 -0.34 -5.12
N MET A 234 -18.43 -1.50 -5.72
CA MET A 234 -17.36 -2.42 -5.27
C MET A 234 -15.99 -1.73 -5.30
N GLN A 235 -15.69 -1.02 -6.39
CA GLN A 235 -14.44 -0.24 -6.50
C GLN A 235 -14.34 0.87 -5.45
N TYR A 236 -15.44 1.52 -5.12
CA TYR A 236 -15.50 2.56 -4.09
C TYR A 236 -15.23 1.99 -2.69
N ILE A 237 -15.81 0.84 -2.32
CA ILE A 237 -15.69 0.29 -0.96
C ILE A 237 -14.41 -0.52 -0.73
N ALA A 238 -13.76 -1.03 -1.78
CA ALA A 238 -12.59 -1.93 -1.65
C ALA A 238 -11.46 -1.39 -0.75
N PRO A 239 -11.03 -0.10 -0.84
CA PRO A 239 -10.03 0.43 0.08
C PRO A 239 -10.46 0.42 1.55
N TYR A 240 -11.73 0.64 1.84
CA TYR A 240 -12.25 0.58 3.21
C TYR A 240 -12.29 -0.85 3.74
N ALA A 241 -12.65 -1.82 2.90
CA ALA A 241 -12.61 -3.24 3.24
C ALA A 241 -11.17 -3.70 3.55
N GLY A 242 -10.21 -3.38 2.68
CA GLY A 242 -8.80 -3.67 2.92
C GLY A 242 -8.25 -2.98 4.17
N CYS A 243 -8.66 -1.74 4.43
CA CYS A 243 -8.30 -1.03 5.65
C CYS A 243 -8.83 -1.76 6.90
N ALA A 244 -10.09 -2.20 6.92
CA ALA A 244 -10.65 -2.98 8.03
C ALA A 244 -9.88 -4.29 8.28
N MET A 245 -9.43 -4.97 7.22
CA MET A 245 -8.57 -6.16 7.33
C MET A 245 -7.19 -5.84 7.91
N GLY A 246 -6.61 -4.68 7.58
CA GLY A 246 -5.34 -4.22 8.15
C GLY A 246 -5.46 -3.76 9.61
N GLU A 247 -6.57 -3.12 9.97
CA GLU A 247 -6.83 -2.66 11.34
C GLU A 247 -6.92 -3.83 12.34
N TYR A 248 -7.39 -5.00 11.90
CA TYR A 248 -7.41 -6.20 12.72
C TYR A 248 -6.05 -6.48 13.39
N PHE A 249 -4.95 -6.33 12.65
CA PHE A 249 -3.59 -6.55 13.13
C PHE A 249 -3.09 -5.36 13.98
N ARG A 250 -3.34 -4.13 13.52
CA ARG A 250 -2.98 -2.90 14.26
C ARG A 250 -3.57 -2.93 15.68
N ASP A 251 -4.84 -3.28 15.80
CA ASP A 251 -5.58 -3.22 17.07
C ASP A 251 -5.15 -4.35 18.04
N ARG A 252 -4.39 -5.35 17.54
CA ARG A 252 -3.79 -6.44 18.32
C ARG A 252 -2.31 -6.25 18.64
N GLY A 253 -1.78 -5.05 18.41
CA GLY A 253 -0.37 -4.75 18.68
C GLY A 253 0.60 -5.38 17.67
N GLU A 254 0.09 -5.74 16.49
CA GLU A 254 0.87 -6.16 15.34
C GLU A 254 1.01 -5.03 14.32
N ASP A 255 1.86 -5.26 13.32
CA ASP A 255 2.15 -4.28 12.27
C ASP A 255 1.63 -4.77 10.93
N ALA A 256 0.97 -3.87 10.21
CA ALA A 256 0.47 -4.11 8.87
C ALA A 256 0.93 -3.04 7.87
N LEU A 257 1.10 -3.45 6.61
CA LEU A 257 1.38 -2.62 5.45
C LEU A 257 0.23 -2.77 4.45
N ILE A 258 -0.43 -1.67 4.11
CA ILE A 258 -1.51 -1.66 3.11
C ILE A 258 -1.11 -0.83 1.89
N VAL A 259 -1.32 -1.40 0.69
CA VAL A 259 -1.13 -0.76 -0.60
C VAL A 259 -2.50 -0.56 -1.25
N TYR A 260 -2.78 0.66 -1.72
CA TYR A 260 -4.00 0.95 -2.47
C TYR A 260 -3.66 1.25 -3.95
N ASP A 261 -4.03 0.37 -4.88
CA ASP A 261 -3.71 0.43 -6.31
C ASP A 261 -4.98 0.49 -7.19
N ASP A 262 -5.59 1.66 -7.42
CA ASP A 262 -5.15 2.98 -6.98
C ASP A 262 -6.31 3.86 -6.50
N LEU A 263 -5.99 4.89 -5.72
CA LEU A 263 -7.00 5.80 -5.16
C LEU A 263 -7.55 6.79 -6.19
N THR A 264 -6.88 6.97 -7.34
CA THR A 264 -7.42 7.75 -8.45
C THR A 264 -8.69 7.09 -8.98
N LYS A 265 -8.66 5.76 -9.20
CA LYS A 265 -9.81 4.98 -9.64
C LYS A 265 -10.90 4.89 -8.57
N GLN A 266 -10.55 4.85 -7.28
CA GLN A 266 -11.55 4.98 -6.21
C GLN A 266 -12.30 6.32 -6.30
N ALA A 267 -11.59 7.43 -6.51
CA ALA A 267 -12.22 8.74 -6.67
C ALA A 267 -13.12 8.81 -7.92
N TRP A 268 -12.74 8.15 -9.02
CA TRP A 268 -13.59 8.05 -10.21
C TRP A 268 -14.86 7.25 -9.95
N ALA A 269 -14.74 6.11 -9.26
CA ALA A 269 -15.87 5.29 -8.87
C ALA A 269 -16.82 6.06 -7.94
N TYR A 270 -16.29 6.78 -6.95
CA TYR A 270 -17.10 7.61 -6.05
C TYR A 270 -17.77 8.78 -6.78
N ARG A 271 -17.08 9.39 -7.75
CA ARG A 271 -17.66 10.41 -8.63
C ARG A 271 -18.84 9.87 -9.42
N GLN A 272 -18.70 8.69 -10.02
CA GLN A 272 -19.77 8.03 -10.76
C GLN A 272 -20.99 7.77 -9.85
N VAL A 273 -20.78 7.14 -8.69
CA VAL A 273 -21.86 6.87 -7.72
C VAL A 273 -22.56 8.17 -7.30
N SER A 274 -21.79 9.23 -7.01
CA SER A 274 -22.35 10.52 -6.57
C SER A 274 -23.18 11.22 -7.65
N LEU A 275 -22.73 11.18 -8.90
CA LEU A 275 -23.45 11.77 -10.03
C LEU A 275 -24.75 11.02 -10.35
N LEU A 276 -24.72 9.69 -10.27
CA LEU A 276 -25.92 8.86 -10.45
C LEU A 276 -26.95 9.10 -9.31
N LEU A 277 -26.47 9.38 -8.09
CA LEU A 277 -27.31 9.85 -6.97
C LEU A 277 -27.76 11.32 -7.10
N LYS A 278 -27.44 11.99 -8.22
CA LYS A 278 -27.76 13.40 -8.50
C LYS A 278 -27.23 14.37 -7.45
N ARG A 279 -26.12 14.04 -6.78
CA ARG A 279 -25.42 14.98 -5.89
C ARG A 279 -24.76 16.08 -6.72
N PRO A 280 -24.86 17.36 -6.32
CA PRO A 280 -24.19 18.45 -7.03
C PRO A 280 -22.67 18.25 -7.12
N PRO A 281 -22.07 18.33 -8.32
CA PRO A 281 -20.62 18.21 -8.48
C PRO A 281 -19.89 19.54 -8.26
N GLY A 282 -18.60 19.44 -7.95
CA GLY A 282 -17.65 20.56 -7.84
C GLY A 282 -16.56 20.54 -8.92
N ARG A 283 -15.33 20.89 -8.53
CA ARG A 283 -14.16 20.93 -9.44
C ARG A 283 -13.91 19.56 -10.09
N GLU A 284 -13.63 19.56 -11.40
CA GLU A 284 -13.41 18.34 -12.20
C GLU A 284 -14.55 17.29 -12.08
N ALA A 285 -15.76 17.79 -11.81
CA ALA A 285 -16.98 17.02 -11.59
C ALA A 285 -16.98 16.06 -10.38
N TYR A 286 -15.99 16.15 -9.48
CA TYR A 286 -15.99 15.37 -8.24
C TYR A 286 -17.03 15.90 -7.25
N PRO A 287 -17.60 15.04 -6.37
CA PRO A 287 -18.47 15.51 -5.30
C PRO A 287 -17.69 16.37 -4.29
N GLY A 288 -18.39 17.24 -3.57
CA GLY A 288 -17.75 18.20 -2.63
C GLY A 288 -16.97 17.55 -1.49
N ASP A 289 -17.26 16.29 -1.18
CA ASP A 289 -16.66 15.49 -0.10
C ASP A 289 -15.61 14.48 -0.60
N VAL A 290 -15.12 14.59 -1.85
CA VAL A 290 -14.03 13.73 -2.35
C VAL A 290 -12.74 13.84 -1.53
N PHE A 291 -12.52 14.98 -0.86
CA PHE A 291 -11.43 15.09 0.12
C PHE A 291 -11.68 14.22 1.35
N TYR A 292 -12.93 14.25 1.87
CA TYR A 292 -13.33 13.49 3.05
C TYR A 292 -13.27 11.98 2.81
N LEU A 293 -13.57 11.53 1.58
CA LEU A 293 -13.37 10.16 1.12
C LEU A 293 -11.94 9.65 1.44
N HIS A 294 -10.92 10.34 0.94
CA HIS A 294 -9.54 9.88 1.13
C HIS A 294 -9.02 10.21 2.53
N SER A 295 -9.45 11.31 3.16
CA SER A 295 -8.96 11.66 4.49
C SER A 295 -9.42 10.66 5.55
N ARG A 296 -10.72 10.29 5.55
CA ARG A 296 -11.23 9.31 6.52
C ARG A 296 -10.68 7.90 6.30
N LEU A 297 -10.32 7.56 5.06
CA LEU A 297 -9.63 6.31 4.73
C LEU A 297 -8.19 6.33 5.26
N LEU A 298 -7.40 7.32 4.82
CA LEU A 298 -5.96 7.34 5.08
C LEU A 298 -5.64 7.63 6.54
N GLU A 299 -6.43 8.43 7.25
CA GLU A 299 -6.22 8.71 8.69
C GLU A 299 -6.31 7.46 9.59
N ARG A 300 -6.88 6.35 9.10
CA ARG A 300 -6.89 5.06 9.80
C ARG A 300 -5.52 4.37 9.78
N ALA A 301 -4.66 4.70 8.82
CA ALA A 301 -3.27 4.25 8.82
C ALA A 301 -2.46 5.09 9.82
N ALA A 302 -2.29 4.51 11.01
CA ALA A 302 -1.65 5.13 12.15
C ALA A 302 -0.91 4.10 13.00
N ARG A 303 0.01 4.59 13.83
CA ARG A 303 0.58 3.83 14.95
C ARG A 303 -0.15 4.19 16.24
N VAL A 304 -0.54 3.17 16.99
CA VAL A 304 -1.29 3.30 18.24
C VAL A 304 -0.41 2.98 19.44
N ASN A 305 -0.68 3.63 20.58
CA ASN A 305 0.03 3.39 21.82
C ASN A 305 -0.42 2.08 22.51
N ALA A 306 0.29 1.67 23.56
CA ALA A 306 0.01 0.41 24.24
C ALA A 306 -1.34 0.40 24.96
N ASP A 307 -1.75 1.55 25.52
CA ASP A 307 -3.03 1.69 26.23
C ASP A 307 -4.21 1.47 25.27
N TYR A 308 -4.11 1.94 24.03
CA TYR A 308 -5.10 1.68 22.99
C TYR A 308 -5.21 0.19 22.67
N VAL A 309 -4.07 -0.48 22.46
CA VAL A 309 -4.04 -1.92 22.16
C VAL A 309 -4.60 -2.73 23.33
N GLU A 310 -4.26 -2.39 24.58
CA GLU A 310 -4.82 -3.04 25.76
C GLU A 310 -6.35 -2.87 25.82
N ARG A 311 -6.86 -1.68 25.46
CA ARG A 311 -8.29 -1.43 25.40
C ARG A 311 -9.00 -2.22 24.30
N GLU A 312 -8.51 -2.16 23.07
CA GLU A 312 -9.16 -2.81 21.91
C GLU A 312 -9.05 -4.34 21.96
N SER A 313 -7.99 -4.88 22.56
CA SER A 313 -7.82 -6.31 22.80
C SER A 313 -8.51 -6.83 24.07
N ASN A 314 -9.35 -6.01 24.74
CA ASN A 314 -9.99 -6.36 26.01
C ASN A 314 -9.00 -6.87 27.09
N GLY A 315 -7.78 -6.34 27.10
CA GLY A 315 -6.72 -6.69 28.04
C GLY A 315 -5.89 -7.93 27.68
N GLU A 316 -6.15 -8.60 26.55
CA GLU A 316 -5.39 -9.77 26.09
C GLU A 316 -3.95 -9.42 25.70
N VAL A 317 -3.74 -8.24 25.10
CA VAL A 317 -2.43 -7.76 24.67
C VAL A 317 -2.02 -6.55 25.49
N LYS A 318 -0.89 -6.65 26.20
CA LYS A 318 -0.35 -5.57 27.05
C LYS A 318 1.04 -5.14 26.63
N GLY A 319 1.33 -3.85 26.75
CA GLY A 319 2.66 -3.28 26.52
C GLY A 319 3.13 -3.27 25.06
N ARG A 320 2.29 -3.67 24.10
CA ARG A 320 2.60 -3.67 22.67
C ARG A 320 1.93 -2.51 21.96
N THR A 321 2.59 -1.97 20.95
CA THR A 321 2.03 -0.97 20.04
C THR A 321 1.78 -1.62 18.69
N GLY A 322 0.66 -1.33 18.04
CA GLY A 322 0.41 -1.78 16.67
C GLY A 322 0.48 -0.63 15.68
N SER A 323 0.61 -0.96 14.40
CA SER A 323 0.63 0.04 13.34
C SER A 323 -0.01 -0.45 12.04
N LEU A 324 -0.64 0.48 11.33
CA LEU A 324 -1.04 0.29 9.94
C LEU A 324 -0.32 1.34 9.09
N THR A 325 0.61 0.89 8.26
CA THR A 325 1.38 1.72 7.31
C THR A 325 0.68 1.71 5.96
N ALA A 326 0.50 2.86 5.33
CA ALA A 326 -0.20 2.95 4.04
C ALA A 326 0.68 3.48 2.92
N LEU A 327 0.65 2.79 1.78
CA LEU A 327 1.22 3.20 0.51
C LEU A 327 0.10 3.42 -0.53
N PRO A 328 -0.62 4.55 -0.48
CA PRO A 328 -1.60 4.86 -1.51
C PRO A 328 -0.88 5.13 -2.84
N ILE A 329 -1.45 4.63 -3.93
CA ILE A 329 -1.01 4.94 -5.30
C ILE A 329 -1.96 5.98 -5.90
N ILE A 330 -1.39 7.01 -6.54
CA ILE A 330 -2.11 7.97 -7.38
C ILE A 330 -1.50 7.99 -8.78
N GLU A 331 -2.37 7.89 -9.77
CA GLU A 331 -2.03 8.14 -11.16
C GLU A 331 -2.24 9.61 -11.52
N THR A 332 -1.19 10.28 -12.00
CA THR A 332 -1.25 11.61 -12.62
C THR A 332 -1.50 11.49 -14.13
N GLN A 333 -1.97 12.57 -14.74
CA GLN A 333 -2.09 12.69 -16.18
C GLN A 333 -1.03 13.68 -16.68
N ALA A 334 -0.11 13.22 -17.54
CA ALA A 334 0.96 14.02 -18.11
C ALA A 334 1.82 14.78 -17.06
N GLY A 335 2.08 14.15 -15.92
CA GLY A 335 2.89 14.69 -14.83
C GLY A 335 2.21 15.78 -14.00
N ASP A 336 0.92 16.07 -14.23
CA ASP A 336 0.23 17.15 -13.53
C ASP A 336 -0.09 16.79 -12.07
N VAL A 337 0.75 17.26 -11.15
CA VAL A 337 0.57 17.15 -9.70
C VAL A 337 -0.41 18.16 -9.12
N SER A 338 -0.80 19.18 -9.89
CA SER A 338 -1.69 20.26 -9.45
C SER A 338 -3.17 19.96 -9.67
N ALA A 339 -3.47 18.83 -10.31
CA ALA A 339 -4.82 18.31 -10.45
C ALA A 339 -5.47 18.06 -9.07
N PHE A 340 -6.80 18.07 -9.03
CA PHE A 340 -7.54 18.15 -7.78
C PHE A 340 -7.31 16.95 -6.84
N VAL A 341 -7.41 15.71 -7.35
CA VAL A 341 -7.21 14.50 -6.54
C VAL A 341 -5.75 14.32 -6.09
N PRO A 342 -4.73 14.45 -6.95
CA PRO A 342 -3.33 14.43 -6.52
C PRO A 342 -3.03 15.43 -5.40
N THR A 343 -3.44 16.69 -5.56
CA THR A 343 -3.21 17.74 -4.55
C THR A 343 -3.85 17.39 -3.20
N ASN A 344 -5.09 16.88 -3.23
CA ASN A 344 -5.79 16.46 -2.02
C ASN A 344 -5.02 15.35 -1.28
N VAL A 345 -4.60 14.30 -1.99
CA VAL A 345 -3.91 13.17 -1.35
C VAL A 345 -2.52 13.55 -0.85
N ILE A 346 -1.78 14.40 -1.58
CA ILE A 346 -0.51 14.98 -1.11
C ILE A 346 -0.72 15.69 0.23
N SER A 347 -1.82 16.42 0.41
CA SER A 347 -2.09 17.13 1.67
C SER A 347 -2.50 16.22 2.84
N ILE A 348 -2.92 14.98 2.56
CA ILE A 348 -3.39 14.00 3.56
C ILE A 348 -2.25 13.07 4.00
N THR A 349 -1.41 12.60 3.08
CA THR A 349 -0.30 11.69 3.39
C THR A 349 0.82 12.40 4.15
N ASP A 350 1.72 11.67 4.80
CA ASP A 350 2.89 12.22 5.50
C ASP A 350 4.08 12.48 4.56
N GLY A 351 3.93 12.19 3.27
CA GLY A 351 5.00 12.27 2.30
C GLY A 351 4.57 11.73 0.95
N GLN A 352 5.48 11.80 0.00
CA GLN A 352 5.30 11.28 -1.34
C GLN A 352 6.61 10.81 -1.98
N ILE A 353 6.51 9.72 -2.72
CA ILE A 353 7.47 9.16 -3.67
C ILE A 353 6.97 9.51 -5.07
N PHE A 354 7.65 10.45 -5.73
CA PHE A 354 7.28 10.93 -7.05
C PHE A 354 8.08 10.21 -8.14
N LEU A 355 7.39 9.46 -9.00
CA LEU A 355 7.98 8.71 -10.11
C LEU A 355 7.79 9.43 -11.45
N GLU A 356 8.90 9.75 -12.12
CA GLU A 356 8.91 10.52 -13.37
C GLU A 356 9.03 9.63 -14.61
N SER A 357 8.22 9.95 -15.63
CA SER A 357 8.28 9.31 -16.95
C SER A 357 9.63 9.50 -17.64
N ASP A 358 10.22 10.69 -17.56
CA ASP A 358 11.49 11.01 -18.23
C ASP A 358 12.66 10.20 -17.65
N LEU A 359 12.74 10.09 -16.32
CA LEU A 359 13.71 9.22 -15.66
C LEU A 359 13.51 7.76 -16.03
N PHE A 360 12.27 7.29 -16.05
CA PHE A 360 11.94 5.91 -16.39
C PHE A 360 12.36 5.55 -17.82
N ASN A 361 12.15 6.48 -18.76
CA ASN A 361 12.52 6.37 -20.18
C ASN A 361 14.04 6.47 -20.37
N ALA A 362 14.73 7.26 -19.55
CA ALA A 362 16.20 7.31 -19.49
C ALA A 362 16.84 6.08 -18.82
N GLY A 363 16.04 5.08 -18.41
CA GLY A 363 16.53 3.84 -17.82
C GLY A 363 16.89 3.95 -16.32
N ILE A 364 16.50 5.03 -15.65
CA ILE A 364 16.64 5.19 -14.20
C ILE A 364 15.42 4.55 -13.54
N ARG A 365 15.60 3.40 -12.90
CA ARG A 365 14.53 2.59 -12.30
C ARG A 365 14.99 2.05 -10.94
N PRO A 366 14.28 2.32 -9.82
CA PRO A 366 13.05 3.12 -9.70
C PRO A 366 13.23 4.59 -10.12
N ALA A 367 12.22 5.15 -10.80
CA ALA A 367 12.29 6.46 -11.44
C ALA A 367 11.99 7.62 -10.48
N ILE A 368 12.59 7.60 -9.29
CA ILE A 368 12.27 8.55 -8.22
C ILE A 368 12.90 9.93 -8.47
N ASN A 369 12.08 10.99 -8.36
CA ASN A 369 12.58 12.35 -8.32
C ASN A 369 12.98 12.71 -6.88
N ALA A 370 14.28 12.86 -6.64
CA ALA A 370 14.84 13.19 -5.32
C ALA A 370 14.43 14.57 -4.76
N GLY A 371 14.04 15.52 -5.62
CA GLY A 371 13.63 16.87 -5.23
C GLY A 371 12.14 16.99 -4.90
N LEU A 372 11.28 16.31 -5.66
CA LEU A 372 9.83 16.31 -5.44
C LEU A 372 9.37 15.28 -4.40
N SER A 373 10.17 14.22 -4.19
CA SER A 373 9.85 13.19 -3.21
C SER A 373 10.30 13.59 -1.81
N VAL A 374 9.42 13.44 -0.82
CA VAL A 374 9.62 13.92 0.55
C VAL A 374 8.94 12.99 1.53
N SER A 375 9.63 12.63 2.61
CA SER A 375 9.05 11.99 3.80
C SER A 375 9.07 12.99 4.96
N ARG A 376 7.90 13.38 5.52
CA ARG A 376 7.81 14.36 6.61
C ARG A 376 8.17 13.78 7.97
N VAL A 377 8.10 12.46 8.12
CA VAL A 377 8.66 11.75 9.28
C VAL A 377 10.19 11.80 9.23
N GLY A 378 10.76 11.76 8.02
CA GLY A 378 12.19 11.90 7.77
C GLY A 378 13.01 10.80 8.45
N GLY A 379 14.22 11.16 8.92
CA GLY A 379 15.16 10.19 9.50
C GLY A 379 14.76 9.60 10.85
N ALA A 380 13.55 9.85 11.37
CA ALA A 380 12.98 9.08 12.49
C ALA A 380 12.51 7.68 12.05
N ALA A 381 12.19 7.52 10.76
CA ALA A 381 11.80 6.25 10.15
C ALA A 381 12.99 5.48 9.53
N GLN A 382 14.24 5.85 9.84
CA GLN A 382 15.44 5.17 9.32
C GLN A 382 16.17 4.41 10.41
N THR A 383 16.78 3.29 10.03
CA THR A 383 17.81 2.66 10.85
C THR A 383 19.02 3.58 10.97
N LYS A 384 19.80 3.45 12.06
CA LYS A 384 20.89 4.37 12.35
C LYS A 384 21.96 4.37 11.26
N ILE A 385 22.26 3.20 10.68
CA ILE A 385 23.20 3.07 9.55
C ILE A 385 22.70 3.73 8.26
N ILE A 386 21.46 3.46 7.85
CA ILE A 386 20.90 4.04 6.62
C ILE A 386 20.71 5.56 6.79
N LYS A 387 20.35 6.04 7.98
CA LYS A 387 20.30 7.48 8.26
C LYS A 387 21.64 8.16 8.09
N LYS A 388 22.72 7.55 8.63
CA LYS A 388 24.07 8.10 8.55
C LYS A 388 24.58 8.13 7.11
N LEU A 389 24.34 7.07 6.35
CA LEU A 389 24.87 6.91 4.98
C LEU A 389 23.93 7.50 3.90
N GLY A 390 22.63 7.54 4.11
CA GLY A 390 21.67 8.05 3.12
C GLY A 390 21.68 9.58 2.98
N GLY A 391 22.03 10.31 4.04
CA GLY A 391 22.01 11.78 4.05
C GLY A 391 22.92 12.42 2.99
N GLY A 392 24.12 11.88 2.79
CA GLY A 392 25.07 12.35 1.78
C GLY A 392 24.57 12.13 0.35
N VAL A 393 24.01 10.95 0.09
CA VAL A 393 23.45 10.56 -1.21
C VAL A 393 22.29 11.45 -1.63
N ARG A 394 21.34 11.74 -0.71
CA ARG A 394 20.20 12.62 -1.01
C ARG A 394 20.67 14.04 -1.38
N LEU A 395 21.63 14.58 -0.64
CA LEU A 395 22.18 15.91 -0.92
C LEU A 395 22.89 15.95 -2.29
N ALA A 396 23.69 14.93 -2.59
CA ALA A 396 24.39 14.82 -3.86
C ALA A 396 23.42 14.75 -5.06
N LEU A 397 22.35 13.96 -4.95
CA LEU A 397 21.35 13.83 -6.02
C LEU A 397 20.55 15.11 -6.24
N ALA A 398 20.20 15.83 -5.16
CA ALA A 398 19.51 17.11 -5.26
C ALA A 398 20.37 18.16 -5.98
N GLN A 399 21.63 18.30 -5.56
CA GLN A 399 22.58 19.23 -6.18
C GLN A 399 22.90 18.86 -7.62
N TYR A 400 23.05 17.56 -7.91
CA TYR A 400 23.29 17.07 -9.27
C TYR A 400 22.20 17.50 -10.24
N ARG A 401 20.93 17.36 -9.85
CA ARG A 401 19.80 17.76 -10.69
C ARG A 401 19.79 19.25 -11.00
N GLU A 402 20.03 20.08 -9.98
CA GLU A 402 20.10 21.53 -10.14
C GLU A 402 21.23 21.90 -11.11
N LEU A 403 22.44 21.39 -10.86
CA LEU A 403 23.62 21.68 -11.68
C LEU A 403 23.51 21.11 -13.10
N ALA A 404 22.91 19.93 -13.29
CA ALA A 404 22.77 19.30 -14.60
C ALA A 404 21.92 20.16 -15.56
N ALA A 405 20.91 20.85 -15.04
CA ALA A 405 20.10 21.78 -15.85
C ALA A 405 20.92 23.00 -16.30
N PHE A 406 21.76 23.57 -15.42
CA PHE A 406 22.60 24.72 -15.75
C PHE A 406 23.78 24.35 -16.66
N ALA A 407 24.37 23.17 -16.43
CA ALA A 407 25.54 22.68 -17.17
C ALA A 407 25.26 22.45 -18.67
N GLN A 408 24.00 22.25 -19.06
CA GLN A 408 23.62 22.14 -20.48
C GLN A 408 23.86 23.43 -21.28
N PHE A 409 23.96 24.59 -20.60
CA PHE A 409 24.12 25.90 -21.22
C PHE A 409 25.51 26.52 -21.01
N ALA A 410 26.37 25.89 -20.20
CA ALA A 410 27.71 26.39 -19.89
C ALA A 410 28.76 25.77 -20.82
N SER A 411 29.62 26.61 -21.41
CA SER A 411 30.73 26.14 -22.26
C SER A 411 31.93 25.64 -21.45
N ASP A 412 32.20 26.26 -20.30
CA ASP A 412 33.26 25.89 -19.38
C ASP A 412 32.69 25.74 -17.98
N LEU A 413 32.99 24.59 -17.36
CA LEU A 413 32.67 24.28 -15.97
C LEU A 413 33.97 24.29 -15.17
N ASP A 414 33.94 24.91 -13.99
CA ASP A 414 35.06 24.82 -13.05
C ASP A 414 35.22 23.36 -12.55
N GLU A 415 36.41 23.04 -12.04
CA GLU A 415 36.76 21.67 -11.63
C GLU A 415 35.85 21.13 -10.51
N ALA A 416 35.41 21.99 -9.58
CA ALA A 416 34.55 21.58 -8.48
C ALA A 416 33.15 21.20 -8.99
N THR A 417 32.58 22.02 -9.88
CA THR A 417 31.30 21.72 -10.53
C THR A 417 31.38 20.46 -11.38
N ARG A 418 32.48 20.26 -12.13
CA ARG A 418 32.69 19.02 -12.91
C ARG A 418 32.70 17.78 -12.02
N LYS A 419 33.50 17.78 -10.94
CA LYS A 419 33.55 16.66 -9.98
C LYS A 419 32.20 16.37 -9.34
N GLN A 420 31.44 17.42 -9.01
CA GLN A 420 30.11 17.27 -8.43
C GLN A 420 29.10 16.66 -9.42
N LEU A 421 29.15 17.06 -10.70
CA LEU A 421 28.32 16.46 -11.76
C LEU A 421 28.68 15.00 -12.00
N GLU A 422 29.97 14.70 -12.11
CA GLU A 422 30.51 13.36 -12.30
C GLU A 422 30.11 12.41 -11.15
N ARG A 423 30.21 12.89 -9.91
CA ARG A 423 29.75 12.16 -8.74
C ARG A 423 28.24 11.96 -8.76
N GLY A 424 27.48 13.00 -9.09
CA GLY A 424 26.03 12.95 -9.22
C GLY A 424 25.53 11.93 -10.24
N GLN A 425 26.21 11.81 -11.38
CA GLN A 425 25.94 10.78 -12.39
C GLN A 425 26.12 9.38 -11.82
N ARG A 426 27.25 9.12 -11.16
CA ARG A 426 27.56 7.81 -10.56
C ARG A 426 26.59 7.44 -9.44
N VAL A 427 26.22 8.40 -8.60
CA VAL A 427 25.21 8.18 -7.54
C VAL A 427 23.84 7.91 -8.16
N THR A 428 23.47 8.61 -9.23
CA THR A 428 22.21 8.36 -9.97
C THR A 428 22.20 6.95 -10.57
N GLU A 429 23.32 6.53 -11.17
CA GLU A 429 23.48 5.19 -11.70
C GLU A 429 23.41 4.12 -10.61
N LEU A 430 24.07 4.37 -9.47
CA LEU A 430 24.02 3.50 -8.30
C LEU A 430 22.59 3.34 -7.78
N MET A 431 21.72 4.34 -7.87
CA MET A 431 20.33 4.20 -7.39
C MET A 431 19.47 3.25 -8.25
N LYS A 432 19.95 2.82 -9.42
CA LYS A 432 19.23 1.84 -10.24
C LYS A 432 19.17 0.48 -9.54
N GLN A 433 18.01 -0.14 -9.57
CA GLN A 433 17.77 -1.44 -8.96
C GLN A 433 16.81 -2.26 -9.82
N LYS A 434 17.12 -3.55 -9.98
CA LYS A 434 16.25 -4.49 -10.69
C LYS A 434 14.99 -4.74 -9.85
N GLN A 435 13.86 -4.86 -10.53
CA GLN A 435 12.60 -5.23 -9.92
C GLN A 435 12.70 -6.61 -9.26
N TYR A 436 11.97 -6.82 -8.15
CA TYR A 436 11.95 -8.07 -7.39
C TYR A 436 13.31 -8.49 -6.81
N SER A 437 14.25 -7.54 -6.70
CA SER A 437 15.56 -7.76 -6.11
C SER A 437 15.76 -6.83 -4.90
N PRO A 438 14.92 -6.94 -3.85
CA PRO A 438 15.07 -6.09 -2.67
C PRO A 438 16.42 -6.36 -1.98
N LEU A 439 17.05 -5.31 -1.49
CA LEU A 439 18.35 -5.37 -0.81
C LEU A 439 18.16 -5.42 0.71
N SER A 440 19.05 -6.15 1.37
CA SER A 440 19.17 -6.13 2.83
C SER A 440 19.74 -4.79 3.32
N ILE A 441 19.60 -4.51 4.63
CA ILE A 441 20.15 -3.29 5.24
C ILE A 441 21.68 -3.22 5.03
N ALA A 442 22.37 -4.34 5.19
CA ALA A 442 23.81 -4.43 4.98
C ALA A 442 24.22 -4.17 3.52
N GLU A 443 23.50 -4.73 2.54
CA GLU A 443 23.76 -4.50 1.11
C GLU A 443 23.55 -3.03 0.74
N MET A 444 22.47 -2.41 1.22
CA MET A 444 22.25 -0.99 1.03
C MET A 444 23.34 -0.16 1.72
N ALA A 445 23.73 -0.51 2.94
CA ALA A 445 24.74 0.21 3.69
C ALA A 445 26.10 0.22 2.97
N VAL A 446 26.56 -0.92 2.43
CA VAL A 446 27.84 -0.96 1.70
C VAL A 446 27.79 -0.17 0.40
N SER A 447 26.68 -0.21 -0.34
CA SER A 447 26.49 0.63 -1.54
C SER A 447 26.54 2.13 -1.21
N LEU A 448 25.80 2.55 -0.18
CA LEU A 448 25.76 3.96 0.24
C LEU A 448 27.10 4.42 0.81
N TYR A 449 27.82 3.55 1.52
CA TYR A 449 29.17 3.82 2.02
C TYR A 449 30.15 4.07 0.87
N ALA A 450 30.17 3.18 -0.13
CA ALA A 450 31.03 3.33 -1.32
C ALA A 450 30.77 4.67 -2.06
N ALA A 451 29.50 5.08 -2.15
CA ALA A 451 29.12 6.36 -2.75
C ALA A 451 29.55 7.59 -1.93
N ASN A 452 29.45 7.53 -0.60
CA ASN A 452 29.78 8.65 0.28
C ASN A 452 31.27 8.89 0.42
N GLU A 453 32.07 7.84 0.45
CA GLU A 453 33.53 7.92 0.62
C GLU A 453 34.28 8.08 -0.72
N GLY A 454 33.57 8.20 -1.84
CA GLY A 454 34.16 8.50 -3.15
C GLY A 454 34.77 7.29 -3.87
N TYR A 455 34.50 6.06 -3.42
CA TYR A 455 35.00 4.84 -4.08
C TYR A 455 34.37 4.57 -5.45
N LEU A 456 33.37 5.36 -5.86
CA LEU A 456 32.78 5.28 -7.19
C LEU A 456 33.36 6.31 -8.17
N ASP A 457 34.11 7.30 -7.69
CA ASP A 457 34.49 8.49 -8.48
C ASP A 457 35.45 8.15 -9.64
N ASP A 458 36.27 7.12 -9.48
CA ASP A 458 37.20 6.58 -10.48
C ASP A 458 36.55 5.62 -11.49
N LEU A 459 35.29 5.23 -11.28
CA LEU A 459 34.58 4.30 -12.15
C LEU A 459 33.95 4.99 -13.36
N ASP A 460 33.94 4.30 -14.50
CA ASP A 460 33.08 4.66 -15.62
C ASP A 460 31.61 4.49 -15.23
N ASN A 461 30.74 5.40 -15.68
CA ASN A 461 29.34 5.40 -15.28
C ASN A 461 28.62 4.08 -15.60
N ASN A 462 28.89 3.48 -16.76
CA ASN A 462 28.29 2.19 -17.15
C ASN A 462 28.74 0.98 -16.30
N LYS A 463 29.80 1.14 -15.50
CA LYS A 463 30.36 0.07 -14.65
C LYS A 463 29.90 0.13 -13.20
N VAL A 464 29.16 1.15 -12.79
CA VAL A 464 28.74 1.35 -11.39
C VAL A 464 27.83 0.22 -10.89
N VAL A 465 26.84 -0.21 -11.69
CA VAL A 465 25.92 -1.28 -11.28
C VAL A 465 26.60 -2.65 -11.24
N ASP A 466 27.54 -2.91 -12.17
CA ASP A 466 28.34 -4.13 -12.17
C ASP A 466 29.27 -4.18 -10.95
N PHE A 467 29.92 -3.04 -10.63
CA PHE A 467 30.74 -2.88 -9.43
C PHE A 467 29.94 -3.15 -8.16
N GLU A 468 28.73 -2.59 -8.04
CA GLU A 468 27.86 -2.81 -6.89
C GLU A 468 27.50 -4.29 -6.72
N ALA A 469 27.08 -4.95 -7.79
CA ALA A 469 26.70 -6.36 -7.74
C ALA A 469 27.88 -7.25 -7.32
N ALA A 470 29.07 -6.97 -7.84
CA ALA A 470 30.29 -7.69 -7.48
C ALA A 470 30.74 -7.39 -6.04
N LEU A 471 30.57 -6.14 -5.57
CA LEU A 471 30.84 -5.74 -4.18
C LEU A 471 29.89 -6.45 -3.19
N HIS A 472 28.61 -6.55 -3.52
CA HIS A 472 27.65 -7.32 -2.72
C HIS A 472 28.02 -8.80 -2.64
N ALA A 473 28.43 -9.40 -3.76
CA ALA A 473 28.90 -10.78 -3.79
C ALA A 473 30.15 -10.98 -2.94
N HIS A 474 31.11 -10.05 -3.02
CA HIS A 474 32.33 -10.08 -2.22
C HIS A 474 32.04 -9.93 -0.71
N MET A 475 31.16 -9.02 -0.32
CA MET A 475 30.74 -8.86 1.07
C MET A 475 30.10 -10.16 1.60
N LYS A 476 29.26 -10.82 0.80
CA LYS A 476 28.63 -12.10 1.15
C LYS A 476 29.63 -13.22 1.35
N SER A 477 30.72 -13.27 0.57
CA SER A 477 31.69 -14.36 0.62
C SER A 477 32.82 -14.17 1.63
N HIS A 478 33.25 -12.93 1.88
CA HIS A 478 34.42 -12.64 2.73
C HIS A 478 34.10 -11.87 4.01
N PHE A 479 32.95 -11.21 4.08
CA PHE A 479 32.55 -10.34 5.21
C PHE A 479 31.16 -10.71 5.74
N THR A 480 30.81 -11.99 5.75
CA THR A 480 29.50 -12.50 6.17
C THR A 480 29.16 -12.11 7.61
N ASP A 481 30.13 -12.17 8.53
CA ASP A 481 29.91 -11.81 9.94
C ASP A 481 29.52 -10.33 10.10
N LEU A 482 30.19 -9.43 9.36
CA LEU A 482 29.83 -8.01 9.33
C LEU A 482 28.44 -7.80 8.72
N MET A 483 28.11 -8.53 7.66
CA MET A 483 26.79 -8.47 7.03
C MET A 483 25.68 -8.87 8.01
N ASN A 484 25.87 -9.96 8.77
CA ASN A 484 24.92 -10.42 9.78
C ASN A 484 24.81 -9.39 10.92
N GLN A 485 25.93 -8.89 11.43
CA GLN A 485 25.97 -7.86 12.47
C GLN A 485 25.17 -6.60 12.08
N ILE A 486 25.33 -6.13 10.83
CA ILE A 486 24.60 -4.95 10.33
C ILE A 486 23.10 -5.24 10.17
N ASN A 487 22.73 -6.41 9.64
CA ASN A 487 21.32 -6.77 9.45
C ASN A 487 20.57 -6.92 10.79
N GLU A 488 21.24 -7.42 11.83
CA GLU A 488 20.64 -7.59 13.17
C GLU A 488 20.58 -6.29 13.96
N SER A 489 21.69 -5.55 14.03
CA SER A 489 21.77 -4.34 14.88
C SER A 489 21.21 -3.10 14.19
N ALA A 490 21.34 -3.02 12.86
CA ALA A 490 21.10 -1.83 12.04
C ALA A 490 21.77 -0.55 12.59
N ASP A 491 22.85 -0.72 13.36
CA ASP A 491 23.59 0.34 14.03
C ASP A 491 24.76 0.84 13.17
N TYR A 492 25.31 1.99 13.53
CA TYR A 492 26.54 2.52 12.96
C TYR A 492 27.47 3.00 14.07
N ASN A 493 28.65 2.40 14.13
CA ASN A 493 29.73 2.67 15.06
C ASN A 493 31.09 2.54 14.34
N ASP A 494 32.19 2.83 15.05
CA ASP A 494 33.53 2.86 14.46
C ASP A 494 34.00 1.48 13.96
N GLU A 495 33.56 0.40 14.61
CA GLU A 495 33.86 -0.98 14.19
C GLU A 495 33.18 -1.31 12.85
N ILE A 496 31.88 -1.03 12.74
CA ILE A 496 31.12 -1.21 11.49
C ILE A 496 31.69 -0.33 10.38
N ALA A 497 32.04 0.92 10.68
CA ALA A 497 32.65 1.83 9.71
C ALA A 497 34.00 1.30 9.21
N ALA A 498 34.86 0.81 10.11
CA ALA A 498 36.14 0.21 9.74
C ALA A 498 35.95 -1.10 8.95
N GLY A 499 34.93 -1.90 9.30
CA GLY A 499 34.55 -3.11 8.57
C GLY A 499 34.11 -2.81 7.14
N LEU A 500 33.22 -1.84 6.95
CA LEU A 500 32.77 -1.39 5.63
C LEU A 500 33.93 -0.84 4.81
N LYS A 501 34.79 -0.02 5.41
CA LYS A 501 36.02 0.48 4.77
C LYS A 501 36.89 -0.66 4.27
N LYS A 502 37.21 -1.61 5.14
CA LYS A 502 38.03 -2.77 4.81
C LYS A 502 37.41 -3.60 3.69
N CYS A 503 36.09 -3.79 3.71
CA CYS A 503 35.37 -4.53 2.67
C CYS A 503 35.50 -3.85 1.30
N VAL A 504 35.30 -2.53 1.23
CA VAL A 504 35.37 -1.80 -0.05
C VAL A 504 36.81 -1.68 -0.56
N GLU A 505 37.79 -1.46 0.33
CA GLU A 505 39.21 -1.38 -0.03
C GLU A 505 39.76 -2.73 -0.50
N ASP A 506 39.42 -3.83 0.19
CA ASP A 506 39.81 -5.18 -0.24
C ASP A 506 39.22 -5.51 -1.61
N PHE A 507 37.92 -5.20 -1.82
CA PHE A 507 37.28 -5.40 -3.10
C PHE A 507 37.89 -4.52 -4.21
N LYS A 508 38.21 -3.26 -3.95
CA LYS A 508 38.87 -2.38 -4.94
C LYS A 508 40.27 -2.87 -5.32
N ALA A 509 41.00 -3.48 -4.39
CA ALA A 509 42.34 -3.99 -4.64
C ALA A 509 42.34 -5.33 -5.40
N ASN A 510 41.38 -6.21 -5.09
CA ASN A 510 41.43 -7.62 -5.49
C ASN A 510 40.24 -8.08 -6.37
N GLY A 511 39.17 -7.28 -6.43
CA GLY A 511 37.93 -7.60 -7.13
C GLY A 511 37.96 -7.25 -8.62
N ALA A 512 37.00 -7.83 -9.36
CA ALA A 512 36.78 -7.54 -10.78
C ALA A 512 35.29 -7.29 -11.03
N TRP A 513 34.97 -6.40 -11.97
CA TRP A 513 33.60 -5.97 -12.32
C TRP A 513 33.42 -5.56 -13.79
#